data_AF-A0A143XSR8-F1
#
_entry.id   AF-A0A143XSR8-F1
#
_cell.length_a   1.000
_cell.length_b   1.000
_cell.length_c   1.000
_cell.angle_alpha   90.00
_cell.angle_beta   90.00
_cell.angle_gamma   90.00
#
_symmetry.space_group_name_H-M   'P 1'
#
loop_
_entity.id
_entity.type
_entity.pdbx_description
1 polymer ?
#
loop_
_entity_poly.entity_id
_entity_poly.type
_entity_poly.pdbx_seq_one_letter_code
_entity_poly.pdbx_strand_id
1 'polypeptide(L)'
;MNRETLKIVQKLDRESLEVQLLLQCAPMIAGLKASNLLIIASENEEDARKILNGTRISCVRLARMDKKTTMLIYHERWLKEYLASEEVIRLLCVLGYEGKGFYEVLHSVKEKYRSYIGKKGDFPHELGLLLGYPAEDVQGYMENKGRNYLCTGYWQVYADPAAKLSLFQKFELARERLIRAIFDGKEIQELIQVAGG
;
A
#
# COMPACT_ATOMS: atom_id res chain seq x y z
N MET A 1 9.55 12.01 10.57
CA MET A 1 9.30 13.29 9.89
C MET A 1 9.92 14.47 10.63
N ASN A 2 10.86 15.19 10.01
CA ASN A 2 11.51 16.37 10.62
C ASN A 2 10.59 17.63 10.69
N ARG A 3 10.98 18.63 11.49
CA ARG A 3 10.19 19.86 11.72
C ARG A 3 9.97 20.71 10.46
N GLU A 4 10.89 20.67 9.50
CA GLU A 4 10.80 21.44 8.26
C GLU A 4 9.78 20.83 7.31
N THR A 5 9.85 19.51 7.10
CA THR A 5 8.90 18.77 6.27
C THR A 5 7.49 18.85 6.85
N LEU A 6 7.33 18.86 8.18
CA LEU A 6 6.03 19.12 8.83
C LEU A 6 5.43 20.47 8.43
N LYS A 7 6.23 21.54 8.37
CA LYS A 7 5.77 22.87 7.93
C LYS A 7 5.38 22.87 6.46
N ILE A 8 6.10 22.11 5.62
CA ILE A 8 5.74 21.94 4.20
C ILE A 8 4.38 21.26 4.08
N VAL A 9 4.14 20.15 4.78
CA VAL A 9 2.86 19.41 4.74
C VAL A 9 1.68 20.26 5.28
N GLN A 10 1.93 21.29 6.09
CA GLN A 10 0.90 22.25 6.50
C GLN A 10 0.57 23.28 5.41
N LYS A 11 1.49 23.55 4.48
CA LYS A 11 1.31 24.47 3.37
C LYS A 11 0.77 23.79 2.11
N LEU A 12 0.95 22.48 1.98
CA LEU A 12 0.38 21.71 0.88
C LEU A 12 -1.14 21.68 0.99
N ASP A 13 -1.81 21.80 -0.16
CA ASP A 13 -3.24 21.53 -0.26
C ASP A 13 -3.48 20.04 -0.03
N ARG A 14 -3.99 19.67 1.15
CA ARG A 14 -4.25 18.27 1.51
C ARG A 14 -5.48 17.69 0.85
N GLU A 15 -6.31 18.54 0.24
CA GLU A 15 -7.46 18.11 -0.56
C GLU A 15 -7.06 17.80 -2.00
N SER A 16 -5.91 18.30 -2.48
CA SER A 16 -5.33 17.89 -3.76
C SER A 16 -5.07 16.39 -3.80
N LEU A 17 -5.48 15.80 -4.91
CA LEU A 17 -5.37 14.36 -5.14
C LEU A 17 -3.91 13.91 -5.28
N GLU A 18 -3.06 14.75 -5.89
CA GLU A 18 -1.62 14.51 -5.98
C GLU A 18 -1.00 14.46 -4.58
N VAL A 19 -1.34 15.41 -3.71
CA VAL A 19 -0.84 15.42 -2.33
C VAL A 19 -1.35 14.20 -1.55
N GLN A 20 -2.62 13.80 -1.74
CA GLN A 20 -3.16 12.58 -1.11
C GLN A 20 -2.45 11.31 -1.59
N LEU A 21 -2.18 11.20 -2.89
CA LEU A 21 -1.45 10.08 -3.48
C LEU A 21 -0.03 10.00 -2.90
N LEU A 22 0.67 11.14 -2.85
CA LEU A 22 2.00 11.26 -2.29
C LEU A 22 2.06 10.87 -0.81
N LEU A 23 1.21 11.47 0.01
CA LEU A 23 1.26 11.29 1.47
C LEU A 23 0.92 9.86 1.89
N GLN A 24 0.00 9.22 1.18
CA GLN A 24 -0.42 7.85 1.48
C GLN A 24 0.56 6.82 0.88
N CYS A 25 1.08 7.08 -0.32
CA CYS A 25 1.73 6.05 -1.14
C CYS A 25 3.21 6.32 -1.42
N ALA A 26 3.82 7.28 -0.71
CA ALA A 26 5.23 7.63 -0.84
C ALA A 26 6.20 6.43 -0.91
N PRO A 27 6.10 5.38 -0.06
CA PRO A 27 7.01 4.25 -0.16
C PRO A 27 6.91 3.50 -1.49
N MET A 28 5.72 3.42 -2.08
CA MET A 28 5.51 2.78 -3.38
C MET A 28 5.97 3.69 -4.53
N ILE A 29 5.66 4.99 -4.46
CA ILE A 29 6.13 5.98 -5.44
C ILE A 29 7.66 6.02 -5.47
N ALA A 30 8.31 5.89 -4.31
CA ALA A 30 9.76 5.85 -4.19
C ALA A 30 10.40 4.49 -4.55
N GLY A 31 9.62 3.50 -5.00
CA GLY A 31 10.15 2.20 -5.39
C GLY A 31 10.68 1.37 -4.22
N LEU A 32 10.14 1.57 -3.02
CA LEU A 32 10.53 0.82 -1.81
C LEU A 32 9.47 -0.19 -1.39
N LYS A 33 8.27 -0.13 -1.97
CA LYS A 33 7.13 -1.00 -1.67
C LYS A 33 6.37 -1.35 -2.95
N ALA A 34 5.97 -2.60 -3.11
CA ALA A 34 5.27 -3.06 -4.32
C ALA A 34 3.86 -2.48 -4.48
N SER A 35 3.20 -2.10 -3.39
CA SER A 35 1.80 -1.69 -3.39
C SER A 35 1.43 -0.86 -2.17
N ASN A 36 0.28 -0.19 -2.23
CA ASN A 36 -0.30 0.55 -1.11
C ASN A 36 -1.82 0.72 -1.27
N LEU A 37 -2.52 0.98 -0.16
CA LEU A 37 -3.89 1.47 -0.24
C LEU A 37 -3.90 2.97 -0.50
N LEU A 38 -4.81 3.40 -1.35
CA LEU A 38 -5.16 4.80 -1.56
C LEU A 38 -6.63 4.98 -1.16
N ILE A 39 -6.87 5.82 -0.16
CA ILE A 39 -8.20 6.18 0.31
C ILE A 39 -8.45 7.65 -0.03
N ILE A 40 -9.39 7.88 -0.93
CA ILE A 40 -9.71 9.21 -1.48
C ILE A 40 -11.21 9.45 -1.45
N ALA A 41 -11.62 10.71 -1.64
CA ALA A 41 -13.02 11.04 -1.84
C ALA A 41 -13.57 10.28 -3.06
N SER A 42 -14.82 9.82 -2.99
CA SER A 42 -15.41 8.94 -4.02
C SER A 42 -15.57 9.63 -5.38
N GLU A 43 -15.71 10.95 -5.37
CA GLU A 43 -15.71 11.84 -6.53
C GLU A 43 -14.34 11.88 -7.24
N ASN A 44 -13.24 11.72 -6.50
CA ASN A 44 -11.88 11.78 -7.03
C ASN A 44 -11.40 10.46 -7.65
N GLU A 45 -12.23 9.39 -7.66
CA GLU A 45 -11.82 8.06 -8.17
C GLU A 45 -11.37 8.13 -9.64
N GLU A 46 -12.10 8.87 -10.47
CA GLU A 46 -11.80 8.96 -11.90
C GLU A 46 -10.52 9.76 -12.14
N ASP A 47 -10.35 10.88 -11.44
CA ASP A 47 -9.16 11.73 -11.57
C ASP A 47 -7.91 11.01 -11.05
N ALA A 48 -8.05 10.19 -10.00
CA ALA A 48 -6.94 9.36 -9.51
C ALA A 48 -6.47 8.38 -10.58
N ARG A 49 -7.43 7.77 -11.31
CA ARG A 49 -7.11 6.89 -12.44
C ARG A 49 -6.45 7.65 -13.58
N LYS A 50 -6.88 8.89 -13.87
CA LYS A 50 -6.26 9.73 -14.91
C LYS A 50 -4.82 10.10 -14.55
N ILE A 51 -4.54 10.48 -13.31
CA ILE A 51 -3.17 10.80 -12.84
C ILE A 51 -2.25 9.58 -12.99
N LEU A 52 -2.74 8.39 -12.63
CA LEU A 52 -1.99 7.14 -12.73
C LEU A 52 -1.89 6.61 -14.16
N ASN A 53 -2.77 7.04 -15.06
CA ASN A 53 -2.74 6.63 -16.46
C ASN A 53 -1.45 7.12 -17.13
N GLY A 54 -0.83 6.27 -17.95
CA GLY A 54 0.48 6.55 -18.55
C GLY A 54 1.67 6.37 -17.61
N THR A 55 1.45 5.99 -16.35
CA THR A 55 2.51 5.56 -15.43
C THR A 55 2.67 4.03 -15.43
N ARG A 56 3.70 3.52 -14.75
CA ARG A 56 3.90 2.07 -14.54
C ARG A 56 3.07 1.49 -13.37
N ILE A 57 2.28 2.32 -12.71
CA ILE A 57 1.47 1.93 -11.55
C ILE A 57 0.10 1.45 -12.03
N SER A 58 -0.27 0.25 -11.62
CA SER A 58 -1.60 -0.30 -11.77
C SER A 58 -2.49 0.08 -10.60
N CYS A 59 -3.80 0.17 -10.84
CA CYS A 59 -4.77 0.44 -9.79
C CYS A 59 -6.07 -0.36 -9.94
N VAL A 60 -6.60 -0.84 -8.81
CA VAL A 60 -7.90 -1.51 -8.75
C VAL A 60 -8.72 -1.00 -7.58
N ARG A 61 -10.02 -0.81 -7.79
CA ARG A 61 -10.95 -0.44 -6.72
C ARG A 61 -11.25 -1.67 -5.88
N LEU A 62 -10.97 -1.60 -4.58
CA LEU A 62 -11.36 -2.63 -3.62
C LEU A 62 -12.80 -2.41 -3.16
N ALA A 63 -13.10 -1.23 -2.64
CA ALA A 63 -14.43 -0.88 -2.15
C ALA A 63 -14.74 0.60 -2.37
N ARG A 64 -16.04 0.92 -2.46
CA ARG A 64 -16.57 2.27 -2.47
C ARG A 64 -17.62 2.37 -1.37
N MET A 65 -17.44 3.31 -0.46
CA MET A 65 -18.38 3.72 0.56
C MET A 65 -18.92 5.11 0.16
N ASP A 66 -20.01 5.56 0.77
CA ASP A 66 -20.75 6.77 0.38
C ASP A 66 -19.84 7.95 0.02
N LYS A 67 -18.85 8.27 0.87
CA LYS A 67 -17.94 9.41 0.69
C LYS A 67 -16.49 9.05 0.35
N LYS A 68 -16.10 7.78 0.43
CA LYS A 68 -14.69 7.36 0.27
C LYS A 68 -14.57 6.13 -0.60
N THR A 69 -13.55 6.12 -1.46
CA THR A 69 -13.16 4.97 -2.26
C THR A 69 -11.81 4.46 -1.81
N THR A 70 -11.70 3.14 -1.59
CA THR A 70 -10.44 2.45 -1.31
C THR A 70 -9.96 1.78 -2.58
N MET A 71 -8.77 2.15 -3.02
CA MET A 71 -8.08 1.57 -4.17
C MET A 71 -6.81 0.87 -3.70
N LEU A 72 -6.50 -0.28 -4.30
CA LEU A 72 -5.16 -0.86 -4.23
C LEU A 72 -4.39 -0.33 -5.44
N ILE A 73 -3.27 0.35 -5.17
CA ILE A 73 -2.34 0.81 -6.20
C ILE A 73 -1.03 0.05 -6.07
N TYR A 74 -0.43 -0.37 -7.18
CA TYR A 74 0.66 -1.33 -7.15
C TYR A 74 1.52 -1.35 -8.42
N HIS A 75 2.79 -1.67 -8.24
CA HIS A 75 3.70 -2.07 -9.31
C HIS A 75 3.43 -3.52 -9.68
N GLU A 76 2.74 -3.75 -10.80
CA GLU A 76 2.23 -5.08 -11.17
C GLU A 76 3.30 -6.16 -11.21
N ARG A 77 4.45 -5.87 -11.83
CA ARG A 77 5.57 -6.81 -11.91
C ARG A 77 6.09 -7.19 -10.52
N TRP A 78 6.37 -6.21 -9.68
CA TRP A 78 6.94 -6.43 -8.35
C TRP A 78 5.97 -7.17 -7.43
N LEU A 79 4.68 -6.85 -7.49
CA LEU A 79 3.68 -7.53 -6.69
C LEU A 79 3.48 -8.98 -7.14
N LYS A 80 3.50 -9.25 -8.45
CA LYS A 80 3.47 -10.61 -8.99
C LYS A 80 4.69 -11.43 -8.56
N GLU A 81 5.89 -10.85 -8.67
CA GLU A 81 7.13 -11.50 -8.23
C GLU A 81 7.11 -11.79 -6.73
N TYR A 82 6.67 -10.83 -5.91
CA TYR A 82 6.54 -11.01 -4.46
C TYR A 82 5.54 -12.13 -4.10
N LEU A 83 4.35 -12.16 -4.73
CA LEU A 83 3.35 -13.20 -4.46
C LEU A 83 3.77 -14.59 -4.94
N ALA A 84 4.74 -14.67 -5.87
CA ALA A 84 5.33 -15.91 -6.35
C ALA A 84 6.51 -16.41 -5.49
N SER A 85 6.88 -15.69 -4.42
CA SER A 85 7.90 -16.15 -3.48
C SER A 85 7.39 -17.34 -2.66
N GLU A 86 8.30 -18.23 -2.28
CA GLU A 86 7.97 -19.51 -1.64
C GLU A 86 7.20 -19.31 -0.33
N GLU A 87 7.65 -18.36 0.51
CA GLU A 87 7.01 -18.00 1.78
C GLU A 87 5.56 -17.55 1.58
N VAL A 88 5.32 -16.74 0.55
CA VAL A 88 4.01 -16.15 0.28
C VAL A 88 3.09 -17.20 -0.32
N ILE A 89 3.58 -18.04 -1.23
CA ILE A 89 2.81 -19.17 -1.78
C ILE A 89 2.38 -20.11 -0.64
N ARG A 90 3.28 -20.46 0.28
CA ARG A 90 2.95 -21.32 1.43
C ARG A 90 1.82 -20.71 2.26
N LEU A 91 1.89 -19.41 2.58
CA LEU A 91 0.84 -18.74 3.35
C LEU A 91 -0.48 -18.60 2.56
N LEU A 92 -0.41 -18.36 1.25
CA LEU A 92 -1.59 -18.36 0.37
C LEU A 92 -2.28 -19.72 0.37
N CYS A 93 -1.54 -20.83 0.34
CA CYS A 93 -2.10 -22.17 0.46
C CYS A 93 -2.85 -22.36 1.79
N VAL A 94 -2.26 -21.92 2.92
CA VAL A 94 -2.93 -21.94 4.24
C VAL A 94 -4.22 -21.11 4.24
N LEU A 95 -4.24 -20.01 3.49
CA LEU A 95 -5.41 -19.13 3.33
C LEU A 95 -6.44 -19.65 2.31
N GLY A 96 -6.21 -20.81 1.69
CA GLY A 96 -7.13 -21.45 0.75
C GLY A 96 -6.97 -21.02 -0.71
N TYR A 97 -5.78 -20.54 -1.11
CA TYR A 97 -5.46 -20.07 -2.45
C TYR A 97 -4.53 -21.01 -3.22
N GLU A 98 -4.58 -22.31 -2.92
CA GLU A 98 -3.78 -23.31 -3.63
C GLU A 98 -4.05 -23.27 -5.15
N GLY A 99 -2.98 -23.20 -5.94
CA GLY A 99 -3.05 -23.13 -7.40
C GLY A 99 -3.66 -21.84 -7.97
N LYS A 100 -3.91 -20.81 -7.16
CA LYS A 100 -4.51 -19.55 -7.60
C LYS A 100 -3.48 -18.57 -8.14
N GLY A 101 -3.73 -18.03 -9.32
CA GLY A 101 -2.91 -16.97 -9.91
C GLY A 101 -3.17 -15.59 -9.30
N PHE A 102 -2.29 -14.63 -9.61
CA PHE A 102 -2.37 -13.25 -9.13
C PHE A 102 -3.77 -12.63 -9.23
N TYR A 103 -4.39 -12.69 -10.41
CA TYR A 103 -5.70 -12.06 -10.64
C TYR A 103 -6.83 -12.77 -9.88
N GLU A 104 -6.73 -14.09 -9.66
CA GLU A 104 -7.71 -14.83 -8.87
C GLU A 104 -7.60 -14.47 -7.38
N VAL A 105 -6.37 -14.37 -6.85
CA VAL A 105 -6.12 -13.89 -5.48
C VAL A 105 -6.70 -12.48 -5.34
N LEU A 106 -6.34 -11.57 -6.24
CA LEU A 106 -6.79 -10.18 -6.23
C LEU A 106 -8.33 -10.06 -6.27
N HIS A 107 -8.98 -10.83 -7.14
CA HIS A 107 -10.44 -10.86 -7.24
C HIS A 107 -11.08 -11.32 -5.93
N SER A 108 -10.62 -12.43 -5.37
CA SER A 108 -11.16 -12.97 -4.12
C SER A 108 -10.96 -12.01 -2.94
N VAL A 109 -9.79 -11.37 -2.82
CA VAL A 109 -9.54 -10.38 -1.75
C VAL A 109 -10.45 -9.17 -1.89
N LYS A 110 -10.69 -8.69 -3.11
CA LYS A 110 -11.62 -7.59 -3.36
C LYS A 110 -13.03 -7.93 -2.86
N GLU A 111 -13.53 -9.13 -3.16
CA GLU A 111 -14.86 -9.56 -2.70
C GLU A 111 -14.92 -9.75 -1.17
N LYS A 112 -13.90 -10.37 -0.56
CA LYS A 112 -13.79 -10.49 0.89
C LYS A 112 -13.75 -9.11 1.58
N TYR A 113 -12.96 -8.17 1.05
CA TYR A 113 -12.82 -6.81 1.59
C TYR A 113 -14.15 -6.03 1.53
N ARG A 114 -14.91 -6.19 0.44
CA ARG A 114 -16.26 -5.62 0.33
C ARG A 114 -17.22 -6.20 1.37
N SER A 115 -17.19 -7.52 1.57
CA SER A 115 -18.00 -8.19 2.60
C SER A 115 -17.64 -7.68 4.00
N TYR A 116 -16.34 -7.56 4.30
CA TYR A 116 -15.83 -7.04 5.57
C TYR A 116 -16.31 -5.61 5.86
N ILE A 117 -16.17 -4.68 4.90
CA ILE A 117 -16.65 -3.30 5.05
C ILE A 117 -18.18 -3.26 5.24
N GLY A 118 -18.91 -4.15 4.57
CA GLY A 118 -20.34 -4.33 4.75
C GLY A 118 -20.75 -5.00 6.07
N LYS A 119 -19.79 -5.32 6.96
CA LYS A 119 -19.98 -6.05 8.23
C LYS A 119 -20.61 -7.45 8.04
N LYS A 120 -20.31 -8.09 6.91
CA LYS A 120 -20.85 -9.42 6.51
C LYS A 120 -19.78 -10.52 6.48
N GLY A 121 -18.53 -10.21 6.84
CA GLY A 121 -17.44 -11.17 6.85
C GLY A 121 -16.24 -10.69 7.64
N ASP A 122 -15.26 -11.58 7.80
CA ASP A 122 -14.02 -11.31 8.50
C ASP A 122 -13.04 -10.49 7.66
N PHE A 123 -12.05 -9.90 8.32
CA PHE A 123 -11.00 -9.15 7.66
C PHE A 123 -10.15 -10.06 6.74
N PRO A 124 -9.96 -9.72 5.46
CA PRO A 124 -9.16 -10.54 4.55
C PRO A 124 -7.67 -10.41 4.88
N HIS A 125 -7.09 -11.40 5.55
CA HIS A 125 -5.68 -11.40 5.92
C HIS A 125 -4.74 -11.38 4.72
N GLU A 126 -5.18 -11.91 3.57
CA GLU A 126 -4.47 -11.87 2.30
C GLU A 126 -4.23 -10.43 1.81
N LEU A 127 -5.01 -9.46 2.29
CA LEU A 127 -4.78 -8.05 2.00
C LEU A 127 -3.39 -7.61 2.46
N GLY A 128 -2.86 -8.17 3.55
CA GLY A 128 -1.48 -7.91 3.99
C GLY A 128 -0.45 -8.32 2.94
N LEU A 129 -0.64 -9.48 2.32
CA LEU A 129 0.21 -9.96 1.22
C LEU A 129 0.05 -9.09 -0.03
N LEU A 130 -1.18 -8.69 -0.39
CA LEU A 130 -1.40 -7.74 -1.49
C LEU A 130 -0.80 -6.36 -1.22
N LEU A 131 -0.56 -6.00 0.05
CA LEU A 131 0.18 -4.80 0.46
C LEU A 131 1.69 -5.03 0.52
N GLY A 132 2.19 -6.21 0.14
CA GLY A 132 3.61 -6.55 0.19
C GLY A 132 4.18 -6.60 1.61
N TYR A 133 3.35 -6.94 2.61
CA TYR A 133 3.85 -7.20 3.96
C TYR A 133 4.49 -8.58 4.02
N PRO A 134 5.67 -8.75 4.62
CA PRO A 134 6.33 -10.04 4.75
C PRO A 134 5.39 -11.13 5.28
N ALA A 135 5.47 -12.35 4.72
CA ALA A 135 4.53 -13.43 5.02
C ALA A 135 4.51 -13.78 6.52
N GLU A 136 5.67 -13.73 7.16
CA GLU A 136 5.84 -13.98 8.59
C GLU A 136 5.12 -12.95 9.48
N ASP A 137 5.02 -11.70 9.03
CA ASP A 137 4.27 -10.66 9.75
C ASP A 137 2.76 -10.81 9.55
N VAL A 138 2.32 -11.23 8.35
CA VAL A 138 0.90 -11.52 8.08
C VAL A 138 0.45 -12.74 8.87
N GLN A 139 1.24 -13.81 8.86
CA GLN A 139 0.98 -15.01 9.65
C GLN A 139 0.97 -14.69 11.15
N GLY A 140 1.96 -13.95 11.65
CA GLY A 140 2.02 -13.54 13.04
C GLY A 140 0.80 -12.70 13.46
N TYR A 141 0.32 -11.80 12.59
CA TYR A 141 -0.92 -11.06 12.82
C TYR A 141 -2.13 -11.97 12.98
N MET A 142 -2.26 -12.98 12.12
CA MET A 142 -3.36 -13.95 12.16
C MET A 142 -3.34 -14.76 13.45
N GLU A 143 -2.19 -15.36 13.77
CA GLU A 143 -2.01 -16.22 14.95
C GLU A 143 -2.24 -15.47 16.25
N ASN A 144 -1.78 -14.22 16.33
CA ASN A 144 -1.90 -13.40 17.53
C ASN A 144 -3.14 -12.49 17.54
N LYS A 145 -3.99 -12.55 16.51
CA LYS A 145 -5.18 -11.69 16.37
C LYS A 145 -4.85 -10.20 16.53
N GLY A 146 -3.74 -9.77 15.94
CA GLY A 146 -3.25 -8.38 15.99
C GLY A 146 -2.63 -7.94 17.34
N ARG A 147 -2.28 -8.87 18.23
CA ARG A 147 -1.65 -8.61 19.54
C ARG A 147 -0.21 -9.12 19.57
N ASN A 148 0.55 -8.88 20.63
CA ASN A 148 1.90 -9.43 20.84
C ASN A 148 2.92 -9.13 19.72
N TYR A 149 2.75 -8.03 18.99
CA TYR A 149 3.72 -7.58 18.00
C TYR A 149 5.03 -7.11 18.68
N LEU A 150 6.16 -7.35 18.02
CA LEU A 150 7.50 -6.97 18.49
C LEU A 150 7.74 -5.47 18.35
N CYS A 151 7.25 -4.88 17.25
CA CYS A 151 7.22 -3.44 17.03
C CYS A 151 6.12 -3.10 16.01
N THR A 152 5.89 -1.81 15.78
CA THR A 152 4.90 -1.34 14.82
C THR A 152 5.39 -0.08 14.10
N GLY A 153 4.86 0.15 12.91
CA GLY A 153 5.13 1.32 12.08
C GLY A 153 4.16 1.36 10.92
N TYR A 154 4.60 0.89 9.75
CA TYR A 154 3.73 0.75 8.58
C TYR A 154 2.82 -0.47 8.66
N TRP A 155 3.22 -1.48 9.42
CA TRP A 155 2.42 -2.64 9.82
C TRP A 155 2.90 -3.13 11.19
N GLN A 156 2.17 -4.09 11.77
CA GLN A 156 2.58 -4.78 13.00
C GLN A 156 3.60 -5.87 12.68
N VAL A 157 4.75 -5.84 13.35
CA VAL A 157 5.89 -6.72 13.07
C VAL A 157 5.92 -7.87 14.08
N TYR A 158 6.07 -9.08 13.56
CA TYR A 158 6.14 -10.33 14.32
C TYR A 158 7.47 -11.05 14.15
N ALA A 159 8.29 -10.65 13.16
CA ALA A 159 9.65 -11.17 12.98
C ALA A 159 10.63 -10.06 12.56
N ASP A 160 11.88 -10.21 13.01
CA ASP A 160 13.00 -9.31 12.69
C ASP A 160 12.69 -7.81 12.86
N PRO A 161 12.40 -7.36 14.09
CA PRO A 161 12.02 -5.97 14.35
C PRO A 161 13.11 -4.98 13.95
N ALA A 162 14.39 -5.37 14.02
CA ALA A 162 15.51 -4.52 13.64
C ALA A 162 15.48 -4.21 12.12
N ALA A 163 15.33 -5.24 11.28
CA ALA A 163 15.24 -5.03 9.83
C ALA A 163 13.96 -4.27 9.44
N LYS A 164 12.80 -4.57 10.05
CA LYS A 164 11.56 -3.86 9.71
C LYS A 164 11.60 -2.39 10.15
N LEU A 165 12.17 -2.07 11.32
CA LEU A 165 12.35 -0.67 11.75
C LEU A 165 13.30 0.09 10.82
N SER A 166 14.40 -0.55 10.38
CA SER A 166 15.30 0.03 9.38
C SER A 166 14.59 0.31 8.05
N LEU A 167 13.75 -0.63 7.60
CA LEU A 167 12.92 -0.46 6.39
C LEU A 167 11.91 0.69 6.54
N PHE A 168 11.23 0.79 7.67
CA PHE A 168 10.30 1.90 7.95
C PHE A 168 11.02 3.25 7.97
N GLN A 169 12.25 3.29 8.46
CA GLN A 169 13.05 4.50 8.43
C GLN A 169 13.39 4.92 6.99
N LYS A 170 13.69 3.97 6.09
CA LYS A 170 13.87 4.24 4.66
C LYS A 170 12.59 4.79 4.03
N PHE A 171 11.43 4.24 4.37
CA PHE A 171 10.14 4.72 3.89
C PHE A 171 9.87 6.17 4.34
N GLU A 172 10.16 6.49 5.61
CA GLU A 172 10.02 7.84 6.15
C GLU A 172 10.93 8.84 5.44
N LEU A 173 12.20 8.47 5.21
CA LEU A 173 13.15 9.30 4.47
C LEU A 173 12.71 9.53 3.01
N ALA A 174 12.20 8.50 2.35
CA ALA A 174 11.66 8.61 1.00
C ALA A 174 10.43 9.55 0.96
N ARG A 175 9.53 9.41 1.94
CA ARG A 175 8.37 10.29 2.08
C ARG A 175 8.80 11.75 2.25
N GLU A 176 9.80 12.03 3.09
CA GLU A 176 10.30 13.40 3.26
C GLU A 176 10.88 13.98 1.97
N ARG A 177 11.64 13.19 1.21
CA ARG A 177 12.21 13.62 -0.07
C ARG A 177 11.13 13.94 -1.10
N LEU A 178 10.10 13.08 -1.20
CA LEU A 178 8.98 13.26 -2.12
C LEU A 178 8.14 14.50 -1.76
N ILE A 179 7.91 14.76 -0.47
CA ILE A 179 7.20 15.97 -0.02
C ILE A 179 7.95 17.24 -0.43
N ARG A 180 9.27 17.28 -0.27
CA ARG A 180 10.09 18.42 -0.70
C ARG A 180 10.05 18.60 -2.21
N ALA A 181 10.17 17.51 -2.96
CA ALA A 181 10.08 17.54 -4.42
C ALA A 181 8.77 18.17 -4.94
N ILE A 182 7.62 17.78 -4.38
CA ILE A 182 6.32 18.38 -4.73
C ILE A 182 6.27 19.86 -4.33
N PHE A 183 6.78 20.20 -3.14
CA PHE A 183 6.81 21.58 -2.68
C PHE A 183 7.69 22.48 -3.55
N ASP A 184 8.77 21.93 -4.10
CA ASP A 184 9.68 22.60 -5.04
C ASP A 184 9.10 22.64 -6.48
N GLY A 185 7.85 22.18 -6.68
CA GLY A 185 7.12 22.30 -7.93
C GLY A 185 7.24 21.11 -8.89
N LYS A 186 7.82 19.98 -8.47
CA LYS A 186 7.82 18.76 -9.31
C LYS A 186 6.43 18.17 -9.40
N GLU A 187 6.10 17.59 -10.55
CA GLU A 187 4.83 16.90 -10.73
C GLU A 187 4.90 15.45 -10.23
N ILE A 188 3.79 14.93 -9.69
CA ILE A 188 3.77 13.58 -9.13
C ILE A 188 4.05 12.49 -10.17
N GLN A 189 3.68 12.74 -11.43
CA GLN A 189 3.92 11.82 -12.55
C GLN A 189 5.43 11.67 -12.82
N GLU A 190 6.21 12.74 -12.69
CA GLU A 190 7.67 12.69 -12.80
C GLU A 190 8.28 11.84 -11.68
N LEU A 191 7.75 11.93 -10.47
CA LEU A 191 8.24 11.18 -9.30
C LEU A 191 7.95 9.68 -9.42
N ILE A 192 6.86 9.31 -10.08
CA ILE A 192 6.49 7.91 -10.30
C ILE A 192 7.42 7.22 -11.33
N GLN A 193 7.99 7.97 -12.28
CA GLN A 193 8.84 7.39 -13.33
C GLN A 193 10.29 7.10 -12.88
N VAL A 194 10.80 7.83 -11.89
CA VAL A 194 12.22 7.82 -11.52
C VAL A 194 12.60 6.64 -10.60
N ALA A 195 11.63 5.96 -9.98
CA ALA A 195 11.90 4.98 -8.93
C ALA A 195 12.22 3.54 -9.40
N GLY A 196 12.63 3.35 -10.65
CA GLY A 196 12.86 2.01 -11.23
C GLY A 196 13.97 1.95 -12.26
N GLY A 197 15.14 2.51 -11.93
CA GLY A 197 16.41 2.31 -12.61
C GLY A 197 17.29 1.32 -11.86
#